data_AF-A0A3D3JM27-F1
#
_entry.id   AF-A0A3D3JM27-F1
#
_cell.length_a   1.000
_cell.length_b   1.000
_cell.length_c   1.000
_cell.angle_alpha   90.00
_cell.angle_beta   90.00
_cell.angle_gamma   90.00
#
_symmetry.space_group_name_H-M   'P 1'
#
loop_
_entity.id
_entity.type
_entity.pdbx_description
1 polymer ?
#
loop_
_entity_poly.entity_id
_entity_poly.type
_entity_poly.pdbx_seq_one_letter_code
_entity_poly.pdbx_strand_id
1 'polypeptide(L)'
;MEDAPNPGPLFDLSVAFWRSGALFAGIELKLFDTFAGNSMSPSDVASSLHLPLRTVELLIEALAALDLLVADDRGNFRNTDMSNTYLCADSPAYLGDTIRFNARAWNAWGGLADAIRADRPGVPPETFLGGDRAATREFVLAMHHRAQGV
;
A
#
# COMPACT_ATOMS: atom_id res chain seq x y z
N MET A 1 5.32 -40.13 -7.28
CA MET A 1 5.66 -38.87 -6.57
C MET A 1 4.55 -38.61 -5.56
N GLU A 2 4.50 -39.39 -4.48
CA GLU A 2 3.34 -39.38 -3.57
C GLU A 2 3.65 -38.73 -2.22
N ASP A 3 4.81 -38.06 -2.10
CA ASP A 3 5.30 -37.47 -0.86
C ASP A 3 6.06 -36.13 -1.09
N ALA A 4 5.74 -35.42 -2.18
CA ALA A 4 6.36 -34.13 -2.44
C ALA A 4 5.81 -33.05 -1.47
N PRO A 5 6.67 -32.23 -0.84
CA PRO A 5 6.21 -31.13 0.01
C PRO A 5 5.27 -30.17 -0.74
N ASN A 6 4.29 -29.61 -0.03
CA ASN A 6 3.35 -28.63 -0.60
C ASN A 6 4.10 -27.37 -1.08
N PRO A 7 4.03 -26.98 -2.37
CA PRO A 7 4.70 -25.79 -2.88
C PRO A 7 3.93 -24.49 -2.61
N GLY A 8 2.70 -24.56 -2.10
CA GLY A 8 1.82 -23.40 -1.86
C GLY A 8 2.51 -22.22 -1.17
N PRO A 9 3.23 -22.41 -0.04
CA PRO A 9 3.93 -21.31 0.63
C PRO A 9 4.97 -20.60 -0.25
N LEU A 10 5.63 -21.31 -1.18
CA LEU A 10 6.58 -20.68 -2.10
C LEU A 10 5.87 -19.84 -3.16
N PHE A 11 4.71 -20.29 -3.64
CA PHE A 11 3.88 -19.49 -4.54
C PHE A 11 3.34 -18.25 -3.83
N ASP A 12 2.85 -18.38 -2.60
CA ASP A 12 2.35 -17.25 -1.81
C ASP A 12 3.44 -16.20 -1.60
N LEU A 13 4.67 -16.62 -1.26
CA LEU A 13 5.81 -15.73 -1.12
C LEU A 13 6.21 -15.08 -2.45
N SER A 14 6.17 -15.81 -3.57
CA SER A 14 6.60 -15.30 -4.87
C SER A 14 5.68 -14.22 -5.42
N VAL A 15 4.41 -14.18 -5.00
CA VAL A 15 3.41 -13.19 -5.45
C VAL A 15 3.02 -12.16 -4.38
N ALA A 16 3.52 -12.28 -3.15
CA ALA A 16 3.16 -11.40 -2.04
C ALA A 16 3.38 -9.90 -2.36
N PHE A 17 4.38 -9.58 -3.17
CA PHE A 17 4.68 -8.21 -3.59
C PHE A 17 3.53 -7.54 -4.35
N TRP A 18 2.70 -8.29 -5.10
CA TRP A 18 1.54 -7.72 -5.78
C TRP A 18 0.55 -7.07 -4.80
N ARG A 19 0.36 -7.69 -3.64
CA ARG A 19 -0.54 -7.19 -2.59
C ARG A 19 -0.03 -5.87 -2.01
N SER A 20 1.28 -5.80 -1.74
CA SER A 20 1.93 -4.57 -1.29
C SER A 20 1.83 -3.46 -2.35
N GLY A 21 2.04 -3.80 -3.63
CA GLY A 21 1.94 -2.83 -4.73
C GLY A 21 0.55 -2.20 -4.85
N ALA A 22 -0.52 -3.01 -4.72
CA ALA A 22 -1.89 -2.50 -4.72
C ALA A 22 -2.16 -1.56 -3.55
N LEU A 23 -1.74 -1.94 -2.33
CA LEU A 23 -1.86 -1.08 -1.14
C LEU A 23 -1.13 0.26 -1.33
N PHE A 24 0.11 0.21 -1.83
CA PHE A 24 0.91 1.42 -2.05
C PHE A 24 0.26 2.35 -3.07
N ALA A 25 -0.24 1.79 -4.18
CA ALA A 25 -0.96 2.57 -5.19
C ALA A 25 -2.23 3.23 -4.61
N GLY A 26 -3.02 2.50 -3.81
CA GLY A 26 -4.21 3.05 -3.16
C GLY A 26 -3.89 4.24 -2.23
N ILE A 27 -2.78 4.16 -1.49
CA ILE A 27 -2.32 5.25 -0.61
C ILE A 27 -1.78 6.44 -1.41
N GLU A 28 -0.94 6.19 -2.43
CA GLU A 28 -0.34 7.25 -3.25
C GLU A 28 -1.41 8.05 -4.01
N LEU A 29 -2.43 7.37 -4.52
CA LEU A 29 -3.56 7.98 -5.22
C LEU A 29 -4.61 8.58 -4.29
N LYS A 30 -4.43 8.50 -2.96
CA LYS A 30 -5.40 8.95 -1.95
C LYS A 30 -6.80 8.36 -2.16
N LEU A 31 -6.87 7.13 -2.63
CA LEU A 31 -8.13 6.46 -2.94
C LEU A 31 -8.95 6.22 -1.66
N PHE A 32 -8.31 5.85 -0.56
CA PHE A 32 -8.99 5.64 0.73
C PHE A 32 -9.61 6.92 1.29
N ASP A 33 -8.98 8.09 1.08
CA ASP A 33 -9.53 9.39 1.48
C ASP A 33 -10.80 9.73 0.68
N THR A 34 -10.87 9.30 -0.59
CA THR A 34 -12.05 9.49 -1.44
C THR A 34 -13.27 8.76 -0.87
N PHE A 35 -13.06 7.57 -0.29
CA PHE A 35 -14.11 6.77 0.34
C PHE A 35 -14.40 7.13 1.80
N ALA A 36 -13.77 8.15 2.40
CA ALA A 36 -13.83 8.43 3.84
C ALA A 36 -15.28 8.56 4.35
N GLY A 37 -15.83 7.46 4.90
CA GLY A 37 -17.22 7.36 5.36
C GLY A 37 -18.30 7.22 4.26
N ASN A 38 -17.93 7.14 2.98
CA ASN A 38 -18.88 7.11 1.86
C ASN A 38 -18.82 5.78 1.09
N SER A 39 -19.97 5.36 0.54
CA SER A 39 -20.03 4.33 -0.50
C SER A 39 -20.11 5.02 -1.86
N MET A 40 -19.20 4.70 -2.79
CA MET A 40 -19.09 5.36 -4.10
C MET A 40 -18.97 4.35 -5.23
N SER A 41 -19.50 4.70 -6.40
CA SER A 41 -19.29 3.89 -7.60
C SER A 41 -17.85 4.05 -8.12
N PRO A 42 -17.28 3.09 -8.85
CA PRO A 42 -15.98 3.26 -9.49
C PRO A 42 -15.90 4.49 -10.41
N SER A 43 -17.03 4.86 -11.04
CA SER A 43 -17.14 6.07 -11.87
C SER A 43 -17.03 7.36 -11.06
N ASP A 44 -17.63 7.41 -9.88
CA ASP A 44 -17.51 8.58 -9.00
C ASP A 44 -16.07 8.71 -8.50
N VAL A 45 -15.45 7.61 -8.08
CA VAL A 45 -14.05 7.58 -7.61
C VAL A 45 -13.09 8.02 -8.72
N ALA A 46 -13.27 7.49 -9.94
CA ALA A 46 -12.46 7.87 -11.09
C ALA A 46 -12.60 9.37 -11.41
N SER A 47 -13.81 9.90 -11.30
CA SER A 47 -14.07 11.33 -11.51
C SER A 47 -13.43 12.20 -10.42
N SER A 48 -13.54 11.80 -9.15
CA SER A 48 -12.94 12.51 -8.00
C SER A 48 -11.42 12.53 -8.05
N LEU A 49 -10.79 11.43 -8.50
CA LEU A 49 -9.33 11.30 -8.60
C LEU A 49 -8.76 11.80 -9.93
N HIS A 50 -9.62 12.17 -10.90
CA HIS A 50 -9.22 12.51 -12.27
C HIS A 50 -8.40 11.40 -12.96
N LEU A 51 -8.83 10.14 -12.80
CA LEU A 51 -8.17 8.96 -13.33
C LEU A 51 -9.05 8.22 -14.35
N PRO A 52 -8.47 7.43 -15.27
CA PRO A 52 -9.26 6.61 -16.19
C PRO A 52 -10.06 5.55 -15.44
N LEU A 53 -11.37 5.46 -15.73
CA LEU A 53 -12.31 4.52 -15.09
C LEU A 53 -11.78 3.09 -15.06
N ARG A 54 -11.38 2.55 -16.22
CA ARG A 54 -10.89 1.18 -16.35
C ARG A 54 -9.76 0.83 -15.37
N THR A 55 -8.83 1.76 -15.17
CA THR A 55 -7.69 1.51 -14.27
C THR A 55 -8.06 1.64 -12.80
N VAL A 56 -9.04 2.50 -12.49
CA VAL A 56 -9.59 2.64 -11.14
C VAL A 56 -10.41 1.41 -10.75
N GLU A 57 -11.21 0.87 -11.67
CA GLU A 57 -11.95 -0.38 -11.46
C GLU A 57 -11.02 -1.53 -11.08
N LEU A 58 -9.94 -1.75 -11.84
CA LEU A 58 -8.96 -2.79 -11.54
C LEU A 58 -8.29 -2.60 -10.17
N LEU A 59 -7.98 -1.37 -9.78
CA LEU A 59 -7.40 -1.09 -8.48
C LEU A 59 -8.41 -1.33 -7.36
N ILE A 60 -9.66 -0.89 -7.52
CA ILE A 60 -10.73 -1.13 -6.55
C ILE A 60 -10.97 -2.63 -6.35
N GLU A 61 -11.04 -3.40 -7.44
CA GLU A 61 -11.18 -4.85 -7.36
C GLU A 61 -10.01 -5.51 -6.64
N ALA A 62 -8.78 -5.09 -6.94
CA ALA A 62 -7.58 -5.59 -6.25
C ALA A 62 -7.61 -5.26 -4.76
N LEU A 63 -8.01 -4.04 -4.38
CA LEU A 63 -8.12 -3.61 -2.98
C LEU A 63 -9.27 -4.31 -2.25
N ALA A 64 -10.38 -4.61 -2.94
CA ALA A 64 -11.49 -5.40 -2.39
C ALA A 64 -11.06 -6.85 -2.15
N ALA A 65 -10.31 -7.45 -3.08
CA ALA A 65 -9.74 -8.80 -2.91
C ALA A 65 -8.70 -8.90 -1.78
N LEU A 66 -8.22 -7.76 -1.27
CA LEU A 66 -7.33 -7.65 -0.11
C LEU A 66 -8.07 -7.26 1.18
N ASP A 67 -9.40 -7.27 1.17
CA ASP A 67 -10.26 -6.87 2.30
C ASP A 67 -10.01 -5.42 2.77
N LEU A 68 -9.53 -4.55 1.88
CA LEU A 68 -9.33 -3.12 2.15
C LEU A 68 -10.57 -2.31 1.75
N LEU A 69 -11.36 -2.82 0.80
CA LEU A 69 -12.65 -2.29 0.41
C LEU A 69 -13.71 -3.38 0.51
N VAL A 70 -14.96 -2.97 0.67
CA VAL A 70 -16.12 -3.86 0.61
C VAL A 70 -17.12 -3.32 -0.41
N ALA A 71 -17.61 -4.20 -1.27
CA ALA A 71 -18.67 -3.89 -2.22
C ALA A 71 -20.03 -3.93 -1.52
N ASP A 72 -20.96 -3.07 -1.92
CA ASP A 72 -22.37 -3.16 -1.57
C ASP A 72 -23.21 -3.80 -2.69
N ASP A 73 -24.48 -4.09 -2.39
CA ASP A 73 -25.41 -4.76 -3.31
C ASP A 73 -25.72 -3.93 -4.58
N ARG A 74 -25.30 -2.66 -4.62
CA ARG A 74 -25.51 -1.74 -5.76
C ARG A 74 -24.29 -1.63 -6.65
N GLY A 75 -23.20 -2.35 -6.34
CA GLY A 75 -21.94 -2.28 -7.07
C GLY A 75 -21.09 -1.06 -6.70
N ASN A 76 -21.40 -0.39 -5.59
CA ASN A 76 -20.52 0.64 -5.03
C ASN A 76 -19.55 0.01 -4.04
N PHE A 77 -18.49 0.74 -3.73
CA PHE A 77 -17.46 0.32 -2.79
C PHE A 77 -17.34 1.31 -1.64
N ARG A 78 -16.91 0.82 -0.49
CA ARG A 78 -16.52 1.63 0.67
C ARG A 78 -15.31 1.03 1.35
N ASN A 79 -14.60 1.85 2.12
CA ASN A 79 -13.56 1.38 3.02
C ASN A 79 -14.14 0.37 4.04
N THR A 80 -13.33 -0.64 4.37
CA THR A 80 -13.54 -1.43 5.59
C THR A 80 -13.24 -0.58 6.84
N ASP A 81 -13.65 -1.03 8.01
CA ASP A 81 -13.38 -0.31 9.27
C ASP A 81 -11.87 -0.14 9.51
N MET A 82 -11.09 -1.16 9.12
CA MET A 82 -9.62 -1.10 9.14
C MET A 82 -9.09 -0.01 8.21
N SER A 83 -9.54 0.04 6.96
CA SER A 83 -9.09 1.07 6.01
C SER A 83 -9.51 2.48 6.42
N ASN A 84 -10.74 2.66 6.93
CA ASN A 84 -11.17 3.97 7.45
C ASN A 84 -10.33 4.42 8.65
N THR A 85 -9.97 3.49 9.54
CA THR A 85 -9.22 3.82 10.75
C THR A 85 -7.75 4.11 10.45
N TYR A 86 -7.12 3.33 9.58
CA TYR A 86 -5.66 3.36 9.43
C TYR A 86 -5.18 3.95 8.10
N LEU A 87 -6.05 4.06 7.08
CA LEU A 87 -5.66 4.50 5.73
C LEU A 87 -6.29 5.83 5.29
N CYS A 88 -7.16 6.44 6.10
CA CYS A 88 -7.67 7.79 5.86
C CYS A 88 -6.82 8.86 6.59
N ALA A 89 -6.39 9.89 5.87
CA ALA A 89 -5.45 10.90 6.37
C ALA A 89 -5.97 11.73 7.55
N ASP A 90 -7.29 11.90 7.67
CA ASP A 90 -7.92 12.64 8.77
C ASP A 90 -8.05 11.80 10.05
N SER A 91 -7.73 10.49 9.99
CA SER A 91 -7.77 9.63 11.18
C SER A 91 -6.60 9.91 12.12
N PRO A 92 -6.82 10.00 13.44
CA PRO A 92 -5.74 10.11 14.41
C PRO A 92 -4.85 8.86 14.48
N ALA A 93 -5.31 7.73 13.93
CA ALA A 93 -4.56 6.47 13.86
C ALA A 93 -3.96 6.22 12.46
N TYR A 94 -3.79 7.26 11.65
CA TYR A 94 -3.33 7.13 10.28
C TYR A 94 -1.94 6.49 10.16
N LEU A 95 -1.88 5.36 9.44
CA LEU A 95 -0.68 4.57 9.17
C LEU A 95 -0.09 4.81 7.78
N GLY A 96 -0.73 5.62 6.93
CA GLY A 96 -0.29 5.80 5.55
C GLY A 96 1.12 6.38 5.40
N ASP A 97 1.59 7.20 6.34
CA ASP A 97 2.99 7.69 6.38
C ASP A 97 3.99 6.54 6.58
N THR A 98 3.72 5.64 7.53
CA THR A 98 4.54 4.45 7.78
C THR A 98 4.58 3.53 6.56
N ILE A 99 3.43 3.34 5.91
CA ILE A 99 3.32 2.47 4.72
C ILE A 99 4.05 3.12 3.53
N ARG A 100 3.93 4.44 3.31
CA ARG A 100 4.71 5.17 2.30
C ARG A 100 6.21 5.06 2.55
N PHE A 101 6.64 5.17 3.80
CA PHE A 101 8.04 4.97 4.14
C PHE A 101 8.53 3.58 3.74
N ASN A 102 7.76 2.52 4.00
CA ASN A 102 8.08 1.16 3.55
C ASN A 102 8.10 1.04 2.02
N ALA A 103 7.19 1.71 1.31
CA ALA A 103 7.14 1.70 -0.15
C ALA A 103 8.43 2.23 -0.80
N ARG A 104 9.15 3.15 -0.14
CA ARG A 104 10.46 3.64 -0.63
C ARG A 104 11.53 2.56 -0.67
N ALA A 105 11.40 1.52 0.15
CA ALA A 105 12.30 0.39 0.13
C ALA A 105 12.06 -0.55 -1.05
N TRP A 106 10.99 -0.37 -1.82
CA TRP A 106 10.61 -1.26 -2.91
C TRP A 106 11.76 -1.56 -3.87
N ASN A 107 12.45 -0.51 -4.35
CA ASN A 107 13.56 -0.68 -5.29
C ASN A 107 14.77 -1.37 -4.64
N ALA A 108 15.02 -1.12 -3.35
CA ALA A 108 16.08 -1.78 -2.60
C ALA A 108 15.82 -3.29 -2.49
N TRP A 109 14.56 -3.67 -2.21
CA TRP A 109 14.15 -5.08 -2.12
C TRP A 109 14.09 -5.76 -3.49
N GLY A 110 13.60 -5.07 -4.53
CA GLY A 110 13.57 -5.59 -5.90
C GLY A 110 14.96 -5.85 -6.47
N GLY A 111 15.97 -5.07 -6.06
CA GLY A 111 17.37 -5.21 -6.46
C GLY A 111 18.26 -5.98 -5.49
N LEU A 112 17.69 -6.69 -4.50
CA LEU A 112 18.46 -7.27 -3.38
C LEU A 112 19.58 -8.23 -3.85
N ALA A 113 19.32 -9.04 -4.86
CA ALA A 113 20.33 -9.97 -5.38
C ALA A 113 21.56 -9.25 -5.95
N ASP A 114 21.37 -8.12 -6.63
CA ASP A 114 22.45 -7.33 -7.19
C ASP A 114 23.21 -6.56 -6.10
N ALA A 115 22.51 -6.06 -5.08
CA ALA A 115 23.11 -5.47 -3.89
C ALA A 115 24.06 -6.45 -3.18
N ILE A 116 23.63 -7.71 -3.00
CA ILE A 116 24.44 -8.78 -2.41
C ILE A 116 25.67 -9.07 -3.27
N ARG A 117 25.50 -9.21 -4.59
CA ARG A 117 26.63 -9.47 -5.50
C ARG A 117 27.66 -8.35 -5.50
N ALA A 118 27.20 -7.11 -5.36
CA ALA A 118 28.04 -5.92 -5.38
C ALA A 118 28.61 -5.54 -4.00
N ASP A 119 28.28 -6.29 -2.93
CA ASP A 119 28.66 -6.01 -1.54
C ASP A 119 28.42 -4.54 -1.13
N ARG A 120 27.27 -3.99 -1.51
CA ARG A 120 26.88 -2.61 -1.22
C ARG A 120 25.37 -2.44 -1.14
N PRO A 121 24.87 -1.38 -0.48
CA PRO A 121 23.43 -1.10 -0.41
C PRO A 121 22.77 -1.02 -1.80
N GLY A 122 21.56 -1.57 -1.93
CA GLY A 122 20.79 -1.55 -3.18
C GLY A 122 20.24 -0.17 -3.55
N VAL A 123 20.14 0.73 -2.58
CA VAL A 123 19.82 2.16 -2.75
C VAL A 123 20.72 3.00 -1.85
N PRO A 124 20.95 4.29 -2.18
CA PRO A 124 21.72 5.19 -1.32
C PRO A 124 21.10 5.31 0.09
N PRO A 125 21.89 5.37 1.18
CA PRO A 125 21.37 5.54 2.54
C PRO A 125 20.45 6.77 2.70
N GLU A 126 20.67 7.80 1.90
CA GLU A 126 19.90 9.05 1.85
C GLU A 126 18.42 8.81 1.48
N THR A 127 18.12 7.70 0.79
CA THR A 127 16.74 7.27 0.52
C THR A 127 15.92 7.10 1.80
N PHE A 128 16.57 6.77 2.92
CA PHE A 128 15.91 6.59 4.23
C PHE A 128 16.37 7.61 5.29
N LEU A 129 17.61 8.10 5.20
CA LEU A 129 18.26 8.89 6.26
C LEU A 129 18.31 10.40 5.99
N GLY A 130 17.72 10.88 4.90
CA GLY A 130 17.55 12.31 4.64
C GLY A 130 18.29 12.82 3.40
N GLY A 131 17.79 13.95 2.90
CA GLY A 131 18.11 14.57 1.61
C GLY A 131 16.90 15.33 1.06
N ASP A 132 15.71 14.88 1.45
CA ASP A 132 14.41 15.52 1.24
C ASP A 132 13.72 15.79 2.60
N ARG A 133 13.21 17.01 2.80
CA ARG A 133 12.49 17.40 4.03
C ARG A 133 11.16 16.68 4.17
N ALA A 134 10.44 16.43 3.08
CA ALA A 134 9.21 15.66 3.11
C ALA A 134 9.51 14.22 3.53
N ALA A 135 10.56 13.63 2.95
CA ALA A 135 11.05 12.31 3.33
C ALA A 135 11.46 12.18 4.80
N THR A 136 12.14 13.18 5.33
CA THR A 136 12.56 13.21 6.74
C THR A 136 11.34 13.32 7.66
N ARG A 137 10.36 14.14 7.30
CA ARG A 137 9.11 14.29 8.05
C ARG A 137 8.34 12.97 8.11
N GLU A 138 8.21 12.27 6.99
CA GLU A 138 7.54 10.96 6.93
C GLU A 138 8.25 9.93 7.83
N PHE A 139 9.58 9.87 7.80
CA PHE A 139 10.34 8.97 8.69
C PHE A 139 10.10 9.28 10.16
N VAL A 140 10.16 10.56 10.57
CA VAL A 140 9.92 10.96 11.96
C VAL A 140 8.51 10.59 12.42
N LEU A 141 7.50 10.82 11.58
CA LEU A 141 6.11 10.45 11.88
C LEU A 141 5.95 8.93 11.96
N ALA A 142 6.52 8.17 11.02
CA ALA A 142 6.48 6.72 11.02
C ALA A 142 7.13 6.14 12.29
N MET A 143 8.27 6.67 12.73
CA MET A 143 8.92 6.24 13.97
C MET A 143 8.14 6.65 15.22
N HIS A 144 7.48 7.82 15.20
CA HIS A 144 6.60 8.26 16.28
C HIS A 144 5.40 7.32 16.45
N HIS A 145 4.69 7.00 15.36
CA HIS A 145 3.54 6.08 15.37
C HIS A 145 3.97 4.67 15.81
N ARG A 146 5.09 4.15 15.26
CA ARG A 146 5.68 2.87 15.69
C ARG A 146 5.98 2.82 17.19
N ALA A 147 6.48 3.91 17.78
CA ALA A 147 6.75 3.98 19.21
C ALA A 147 5.47 4.04 20.07
N GLN A 148 4.38 4.59 19.54
CA GLN A 148 3.07 4.62 20.18
C GLN A 148 2.27 3.32 20.00
N GLY A 149 2.74 2.39 19.15
CA GLY A 149 2.04 1.13 18.87
C GLY A 149 0.78 1.31 18.03
N VAL A 150 0.68 2.42 17.31
CA VAL A 150 -0.41 2.75 16.38
C VAL A 150 0.09 2.92 14.96
#